data_AF-A0A1Q9T0R4-F1
#
_entry.id   AF-A0A1Q9T0R4-F1
#
_cell.length_a   1.000
_cell.length_b   1.000
_cell.length_c   1.000
_cell.angle_alpha   90.00
_cell.angle_beta   90.00
_cell.angle_gamma   90.00
#
_symmetry.space_group_name_H-M   'P 1'
#
loop_
_entity.id
_entity.type
_entity.pdbx_description
1 polymer ?
#
loop_
_entity_poly.entity_id
_entity_poly.type
_entity_poly.pdbx_seq_one_letter_code
_entity_poly.pdbx_strand_id
1 'polypeptide(L)'
;MDVLVELYWPLVGVLGIMSLTGLFHVSTPARSPFWRDLPGALLTVVLWVVSSILIRRWAELAAGGFSVFGPLTAPIILMVYLYFLSFAILVGASLNAAIRRLWPPPEYRGPTARVNEWWEERRADRELRRAEREALAVRSRESEEDEELRLAAMDGIPGPR
;
A
#
# COMPACT_ATOMS: atom_id res chain seq x y z
N MET A 1 45.81 11.49 7.33
CA MET A 1 44.98 10.59 6.47
C MET A 1 43.91 9.87 7.28
N ASP A 2 43.98 9.91 8.60
CA ASP A 2 43.07 9.20 9.53
C ASP A 2 41.69 9.87 9.63
N VAL A 3 41.64 11.21 9.52
CA VAL A 3 40.38 11.99 9.54
C VAL A 3 39.42 11.57 8.42
N LEU A 4 39.94 11.13 7.26
CA LEU A 4 39.10 10.68 6.15
C LEU A 4 38.45 9.32 6.44
N VAL A 5 39.18 8.41 7.12
CA VAL A 5 38.71 7.07 7.51
C VAL A 5 37.73 7.17 8.67
N GLU A 6 38.01 8.07 9.60
CA GLU A 6 37.19 8.31 10.79
C GLU A 6 35.91 9.08 10.46
N LEU A 7 35.91 9.89 9.39
CA LEU A 7 34.72 10.58 8.86
C LEU A 7 33.94 9.73 7.83
N TYR A 8 34.56 8.71 7.22
CA TYR A 8 33.90 7.78 6.30
C TYR A 8 32.81 6.96 6.99
N TRP A 9 33.09 6.44 8.18
CA TRP A 9 32.14 5.66 8.98
C TRP A 9 30.86 6.43 9.38
N PRO A 10 30.94 7.66 9.92
CA PRO A 10 29.76 8.48 10.18
C PRO A 10 29.12 9.00 8.88
N LEU A 11 29.87 9.23 7.80
CA LEU A 11 29.30 9.63 6.52
C LEU A 11 28.44 8.53 5.89
N VAL A 12 28.89 7.27 5.91
CA VAL A 12 28.08 6.12 5.48
C VAL A 12 26.86 5.93 6.39
N GLY A 13 27.01 6.21 7.69
CA GLY A 13 25.89 6.26 8.62
C GLY A 13 24.86 7.32 8.31
N VAL A 14 25.30 8.54 8.03
CA VAL A 14 24.45 9.66 7.62
C VAL A 14 23.82 9.41 6.25
N LEU A 15 24.54 8.77 5.32
CA LEU A 15 24.03 8.40 4.01
C LEU A 15 22.98 7.29 4.11
N GLY A 16 23.13 6.34 5.04
CA GLY A 16 22.12 5.35 5.39
C GLY A 16 20.87 5.98 6.02
N ILE A 17 21.06 6.95 6.92
CA ILE A 17 19.99 7.77 7.50
C ILE A 17 19.24 8.55 6.41
N MET A 18 19.94 9.15 5.45
CA MET A 18 19.34 9.83 4.31
C MET A 18 18.61 8.88 3.37
N SER A 19 19.14 7.68 3.14
CA SER A 19 18.52 6.68 2.27
C SER A 19 17.22 6.13 2.86
N LEU A 20 17.18 5.88 4.18
CA LEU A 20 15.96 5.53 4.91
C LEU A 20 14.94 6.67 4.93
N THR A 21 15.40 7.90 5.19
CA THR A 21 14.54 9.10 5.14
C THR A 21 13.96 9.29 3.73
N GLY A 22 14.76 9.02 2.69
CA GLY A 22 14.34 9.05 1.30
C GLY A 22 13.34 7.94 0.96
N LEU A 23 13.51 6.74 1.50
CA LEU A 23 12.57 5.63 1.30
C LEU A 23 11.21 5.88 1.98
N PHE A 24 11.22 6.52 3.15
CA PHE A 24 10.01 7.00 3.83
C PHE A 24 9.30 8.12 3.03
N HIS A 25 10.07 8.97 2.36
CA HIS A 25 9.54 10.04 1.50
C HIS A 25 9.00 9.51 0.16
N VAL A 26 9.61 8.47 -0.40
CA VAL A 26 9.19 7.83 -1.67
C VAL A 26 7.95 6.95 -1.49
N SER A 27 7.76 6.33 -0.30
CA SER A 27 6.56 5.52 0.01
C SER A 27 5.31 6.32 0.40
N THR A 28 5.35 7.65 0.37
CA THR A 28 4.18 8.49 0.69
C THR A 28 3.70 9.29 -0.53
N PRO A 29 2.80 8.74 -1.37
CA PRO A 29 2.27 9.43 -2.56
C PRO A 29 1.16 10.45 -2.21
N ALA A 30 1.26 11.15 -1.08
CA ALA A 30 0.32 12.20 -0.71
C ALA A 30 1.03 13.25 0.14
N ARG A 31 0.86 14.53 -0.20
CA ARG A 31 1.38 15.69 0.53
C ARG A 31 0.86 15.72 1.98
N SER A 32 1.50 14.95 2.85
CA SER A 32 1.31 14.97 4.30
C SER A 32 2.48 15.73 4.93
N PRO A 33 2.25 16.58 5.94
CA PRO A 33 3.29 17.42 6.54
C PRO A 33 4.48 16.58 7.05
N PHE A 34 5.69 17.04 6.72
CA PHE A 34 7.01 16.40 6.94
C PHE A 34 7.21 15.86 8.38
N TRP A 35 6.51 16.44 9.35
CA TRP A 35 6.53 16.09 10.78
C TRP A 35 5.90 14.73 11.13
N ARG A 36 5.01 14.17 10.29
CA ARG A 36 4.27 12.93 10.65
C ARG A 36 5.01 11.63 10.34
N ASP A 37 5.91 11.61 9.38
CA ASP A 37 6.69 10.40 9.03
C ASP A 37 8.07 10.34 9.73
N LEU A 38 8.47 11.43 10.40
CA LEU A 38 9.68 11.54 11.22
C LEU A 38 9.85 10.49 12.33
N PRO A 39 8.82 10.10 13.12
CA PRO A 39 9.02 9.19 14.25
C PRO A 39 9.40 7.75 13.84
N GLY A 40 8.86 7.24 12.73
CA GLY A 40 9.21 5.92 12.20
C GLY A 40 10.64 5.88 11.66
N ALA A 41 11.02 6.90 10.88
CA ALA A 41 12.37 7.03 10.34
C ALA A 41 13.42 7.17 11.47
N LEU A 42 13.15 8.01 12.47
CA LEU A 42 14.02 8.18 13.64
C LEU A 42 14.23 6.86 14.38
N LEU A 43 13.15 6.08 14.62
CA LEU A 43 13.25 4.81 15.30
C LEU A 43 14.09 3.78 14.52
N THR A 44 13.91 3.70 13.20
CA THR A 44 14.72 2.80 12.37
C THR A 44 16.20 3.17 12.43
N VAL A 45 16.51 4.47 12.38
CA VAL A 45 17.89 4.97 12.49
C VAL A 45 18.50 4.59 13.84
N VAL A 46 17.77 4.81 14.94
CA VAL A 46 18.23 4.44 16.28
C VAL A 46 18.49 2.93 16.37
N LEU A 47 17.55 2.11 15.88
CA LEU A 47 17.70 0.65 15.88
C LEU A 47 18.87 0.18 15.01
N TRP A 48 19.10 0.82 13.87
CA TRP A 48 20.20 0.48 12.98
C TRP A 48 21.57 0.81 13.60
N VAL A 49 21.69 1.98 14.25
CA VAL A 49 22.91 2.37 14.98
C VAL A 49 23.17 1.41 16.15
N VAL A 50 22.16 1.13 16.96
CA VAL A 50 22.27 0.17 18.08
C VAL A 50 22.70 -1.20 17.56
N SER A 51 22.06 -1.69 16.50
CA SER A 51 22.40 -2.98 15.89
C SER A 51 23.83 -3.00 15.36
N SER A 52 24.29 -1.92 14.73
CA SER A 52 25.66 -1.82 14.19
C SER A 52 26.71 -1.88 15.31
N ILE A 53 26.46 -1.21 16.43
CA ILE A 53 27.33 -1.28 17.62
C ILE A 53 27.32 -2.69 18.20
N LEU A 54 26.15 -3.30 18.35
CA LEU A 54 25.98 -4.63 18.93
C LEU A 54 26.73 -5.69 18.11
N ILE A 55 26.54 -5.67 16.79
CA ILE A 55 27.16 -6.60 15.86
C ILE A 55 28.66 -6.39 15.80
N ARG A 56 29.14 -5.14 15.81
CA ARG A 56 30.57 -4.86 15.84
C ARG A 56 31.22 -5.44 17.10
N ARG A 57 30.63 -5.20 18.27
CA ARG A 57 31.15 -5.74 19.54
C ARG A 57 31.14 -7.27 19.54
N TRP A 58 30.05 -7.86 19.04
CA TRP A 58 29.93 -9.32 18.92
C TRP A 58 30.96 -9.90 17.94
N ALA A 59 31.17 -9.25 16.79
CA ALA A 59 32.14 -9.66 15.79
C ALA A 59 33.59 -9.56 16.30
N GLU A 60 33.93 -8.52 17.06
CA GLU A 60 35.24 -8.37 17.72
C GLU A 60 35.51 -9.53 18.71
N LEU A 61 34.51 -9.89 19.51
CA LEU A 61 34.59 -11.03 20.43
C LEU A 61 34.66 -12.38 19.70
N ALA A 62 33.88 -12.55 18.62
CA ALA A 62 33.82 -13.78 17.84
C ALA A 62 35.12 -14.04 17.04
N ALA A 63 35.73 -12.98 16.51
CA ALA A 63 36.98 -13.08 15.74
C ALA A 63 38.18 -13.52 16.59
N GLY A 64 38.17 -13.28 17.90
CA GLY A 64 39.25 -13.68 18.82
C GLY A 64 39.21 -15.15 19.27
N GLY A 65 38.14 -15.91 18.97
CA GLY A 65 37.84 -17.17 19.64
C GLY A 65 38.22 -18.47 18.91
N PHE A 66 38.14 -18.55 17.58
CA PHE A 66 38.23 -19.84 16.87
C PHE A 66 38.85 -19.75 15.47
N SER A 67 40.09 -20.22 15.31
CA SER A 67 40.85 -20.16 14.04
C SER A 67 40.30 -21.05 12.92
N VAL A 68 39.55 -22.11 13.27
CA VAL A 68 39.04 -23.11 12.30
C VAL A 68 37.84 -22.59 11.50
N PHE A 69 37.08 -21.64 12.04
CA PHE A 69 35.84 -21.13 11.42
C PHE A 69 36.01 -19.80 10.69
N GLY A 70 37.24 -19.25 10.59
CA GLY A 70 37.53 -17.93 10.02
C GLY A 70 36.85 -17.62 8.67
N PRO A 71 36.81 -18.55 7.70
CA PRO A 71 36.14 -18.32 6.42
C PRO A 71 34.62 -18.19 6.52
N LEU A 72 34.00 -18.87 7.49
CA LEU A 72 32.55 -18.83 7.74
C LEU A 72 32.15 -17.62 8.61
N THR A 73 33.09 -17.04 9.35
CA THR A 73 32.83 -15.89 10.23
C THR A 73 32.26 -14.70 9.46
N ALA A 74 32.82 -14.36 8.30
CA ALA A 74 32.35 -13.24 7.48
C ALA A 74 30.88 -13.38 7.01
N PRO A 75 30.45 -14.49 6.38
CA PRO A 75 29.05 -14.65 5.97
C PRO A 75 28.10 -14.78 7.16
N ILE A 76 28.52 -15.37 8.29
CA ILE A 76 27.68 -15.40 9.50
C ILE A 76 27.44 -13.99 10.03
N ILE A 77 28.49 -13.15 10.13
CA ILE A 77 28.35 -11.74 10.52
C ILE A 77 27.40 -11.02 9.57
N LEU A 78 27.51 -11.25 8.26
CA LEU A 78 26.61 -10.66 7.27
C LEU A 78 25.15 -11.09 7.48
N MET A 79 24.87 -12.37 7.70
CA MET A 79 23.51 -12.86 7.96
C MET A 79 22.90 -12.22 9.21
N VAL A 80 23.69 -12.13 10.29
CA VAL A 80 23.26 -11.44 11.53
C VAL A 80 22.99 -9.96 11.24
N TYR A 81 23.86 -9.30 10.47
CA TYR A 81 23.66 -7.91 10.08
C TYR A 81 22.40 -7.69 9.27
N LEU A 82 22.13 -8.53 8.27
CA LEU A 82 20.92 -8.46 7.46
C LEU A 82 19.66 -8.76 8.28
N TYR A 83 19.72 -9.67 9.26
CA TYR A 83 18.62 -9.95 10.18
C TYR A 83 18.22 -8.70 10.98
N PHE A 84 19.18 -8.06 11.63
CA PHE A 84 18.92 -6.84 12.41
C PHE A 84 18.48 -5.66 11.52
N LEU A 85 19.04 -5.54 10.32
CA LEU A 85 18.62 -4.54 9.35
C LEU A 85 17.15 -4.72 8.95
N SER A 86 16.75 -5.95 8.62
CA SER A 86 15.36 -6.30 8.30
C SER A 86 14.42 -5.99 9.47
N PHE A 87 14.82 -6.36 10.69
CA PHE A 87 14.05 -6.08 11.90
C PHE A 87 13.87 -4.58 12.14
N ALA A 88 14.92 -3.76 12.01
CA ALA A 88 14.85 -2.31 12.18
C ALA A 88 13.87 -1.67 11.18
N ILE A 89 13.90 -2.12 9.91
CA ILE A 89 12.98 -1.65 8.86
C ILE A 89 11.54 -2.02 9.20
N LEU A 90 11.29 -3.27 9.59
CA LEU A 90 9.96 -3.76 9.94
C LEU A 90 9.35 -2.97 11.11
N VAL A 91 10.15 -2.70 12.15
CA VAL A 91 9.71 -1.94 13.33
C VAL A 91 9.40 -0.48 12.99
N GLY A 92 10.22 0.18 12.16
CA GLY A 92 9.94 1.54 11.72
C GLY A 92 8.68 1.63 10.85
N ALA A 93 8.49 0.67 9.95
CA ALA A 93 7.31 0.57 9.10
C ALA A 93 6.04 0.32 9.92
N SER A 94 6.10 -0.58 10.91
CA SER A 94 4.96 -0.90 11.77
C SER A 94 4.58 0.29 12.66
N LEU A 95 5.56 1.04 13.18
CA LEU A 95 5.30 2.28 13.91
C LEU A 95 4.61 3.31 13.00
N ASN A 96 5.10 3.52 11.78
CA ASN A 96 4.46 4.46 10.85
C ASN A 96 3.03 4.04 10.51
N ALA A 97 2.79 2.74 10.32
CA ALA A 97 1.46 2.18 10.11
C ALA A 97 0.55 2.37 11.34
N ALA A 98 1.08 2.21 12.56
CA ALA A 98 0.34 2.44 13.80
C ALA A 98 -0.05 3.90 13.98
N ILE A 99 0.86 4.84 13.67
CA ILE A 99 0.59 6.29 13.75
C ILE A 99 -0.53 6.68 12.79
N ARG A 100 -0.54 6.12 11.57
CA ARG A 100 -1.62 6.34 10.59
C ARG A 100 -2.98 5.84 11.06
N ARG A 101 -3.00 4.76 11.86
CA ARG A 101 -4.23 4.23 12.47
C ARG A 101 -4.70 5.10 13.65
N LEU A 102 -3.78 5.61 14.46
CA LEU A 102 -4.10 6.34 15.69
C LEU A 102 -4.49 7.80 15.42
N TRP A 103 -3.83 8.43 14.45
CA TRP A 103 -4.24 9.71 13.89
C TRP A 103 -4.50 9.51 12.40
N PRO A 104 -5.75 9.25 11.99
CA PRO A 104 -6.10 9.28 10.58
C PRO A 104 -5.86 10.70 10.04
N PRO A 105 -5.13 10.88 8.93
CA PRO A 105 -5.06 12.18 8.28
C PRO A 105 -6.48 12.58 7.83
N PRO A 106 -6.85 13.87 7.94
CA PRO A 106 -8.07 14.36 7.31
C PRO A 106 -8.00 13.95 5.84
N GLU A 107 -9.07 13.29 5.39
CA GLU A 107 -9.20 12.63 4.11
C GLU A 107 -8.68 13.55 2.99
N TYR A 108 -7.45 13.32 2.53
CA TYR A 108 -6.97 13.97 1.34
C TYR A 108 -7.75 13.35 0.19
N ARG A 109 -8.87 14.00 -0.17
CA ARG A 109 -9.60 13.79 -1.42
C ARG A 109 -8.67 14.15 -2.57
N GLY A 110 -7.71 13.27 -2.84
CA GLY A 110 -6.87 13.36 -4.02
C GLY A 110 -7.72 13.18 -5.28
N PRO A 111 -7.21 13.55 -6.45
CA PRO A 111 -7.92 13.42 -7.72
C PRO A 111 -8.52 12.02 -7.95
N THR A 112 -7.85 10.98 -7.45
CA THR A 112 -8.27 9.58 -7.55
C THR A 112 -9.57 9.26 -6.81
N ALA A 113 -9.85 9.91 -5.67
CA ALA A 113 -11.11 9.72 -4.94
C ALA A 113 -12.30 10.26 -5.75
N ARG A 114 -12.15 11.45 -6.35
CA ARG A 114 -13.16 12.02 -7.25
C ARG A 114 -13.39 11.18 -8.51
N VAL A 115 -12.33 10.55 -9.02
CA VAL A 115 -12.42 9.65 -10.17
C VAL A 115 -13.21 8.40 -9.82
N ASN A 116 -12.98 7.81 -8.64
CA ASN A 116 -13.75 6.65 -8.17
C ASN A 116 -15.23 6.99 -7.94
N GLU A 117 -15.53 8.12 -7.28
CA GLU A 117 -16.92 8.61 -7.12
C GLU A 117 -17.60 8.79 -8.48
N TRP A 118 -16.93 9.44 -9.44
CA TRP A 118 -17.44 9.60 -10.81
C TRP A 118 -17.68 8.26 -11.53
N TRP A 119 -16.82 7.26 -11.31
CA TRP A 119 -17.03 5.91 -11.87
C TRP A 119 -18.20 5.18 -11.22
N GLU A 120 -18.41 5.34 -9.91
CA GLU A 120 -19.55 4.77 -9.20
C GLU A 120 -20.87 5.39 -9.65
N GLU A 121 -20.94 6.72 -9.77
CA GLU A 121 -22.08 7.44 -10.35
C GLU A 121 -22.39 6.93 -11.77
N ARG A 122 -21.36 6.78 -12.61
CA ARG A 122 -21.49 6.26 -13.98
C ARG A 122 -21.94 4.80 -14.05
N ARG A 123 -21.63 3.98 -13.04
CA ARG A 123 -22.10 2.58 -12.96
C ARG A 123 -23.56 2.53 -12.55
N ALA A 124 -23.92 3.27 -11.49
CA ALA A 124 -25.29 3.36 -11.01
C ALA A 124 -26.26 3.87 -12.10
N ASP A 125 -25.85 4.89 -12.85
CA ASP A 125 -26.65 5.44 -13.95
C ASP A 125 -26.80 4.46 -15.13
N ARG A 126 -25.78 3.63 -15.42
CA ARG A 126 -25.91 2.56 -16.43
C ARG A 126 -26.84 1.44 -15.97
N GLU A 127 -26.80 1.09 -14.69
CA GLU A 127 -27.66 0.07 -14.10
C GLU A 127 -29.12 0.52 -14.09
N LEU A 128 -29.40 1.77 -13.69
CA LEU A 128 -30.72 2.39 -13.80
C LEU A 128 -31.25 2.38 -15.23
N ARG A 129 -30.43 2.81 -16.20
CA ARG A 129 -30.83 2.81 -17.61
C ARG A 129 -31.04 1.42 -18.18
N ARG A 130 -30.35 0.38 -17.67
CA ARG A 130 -30.66 -1.01 -18.02
C ARG A 130 -31.97 -1.47 -17.41
N ALA A 131 -32.18 -1.23 -16.13
CA ALA A 131 -33.42 -1.58 -15.43
C ALA A 131 -34.64 -0.89 -16.07
N GLU A 132 -34.51 0.37 -16.46
CA GLU A 132 -35.56 1.11 -17.16
C GLU A 132 -35.84 0.51 -18.55
N ARG A 133 -34.81 0.14 -19.31
CA ARG A 133 -34.99 -0.54 -20.62
C ARG A 133 -35.63 -1.92 -20.47
N GLU A 134 -35.25 -2.66 -19.43
CA GLU A 134 -35.83 -3.96 -19.13
C GLU A 134 -37.29 -3.82 -18.72
N ALA A 135 -37.63 -2.85 -17.87
CA ALA A 135 -39.01 -2.55 -17.48
C ALA A 135 -39.87 -2.11 -18.68
N LEU A 136 -39.32 -1.26 -19.56
CA LEU A 136 -39.99 -0.84 -20.79
C LEU A 136 -40.21 -2.01 -21.75
N ALA A 137 -39.23 -2.91 -21.89
CA ALA A 137 -39.33 -4.10 -22.74
C ALA A 137 -40.34 -5.13 -22.21
N VAL A 138 -40.48 -5.28 -20.88
CA VAL A 138 -41.53 -6.10 -20.28
C VAL A 138 -42.90 -5.48 -20.56
N ARG A 139 -43.03 -4.17 -20.33
CA ARG A 139 -44.30 -3.45 -20.54
C ARG A 139 -44.74 -3.43 -22.00
N SER A 140 -43.79 -3.33 -22.94
CA SER A 140 -44.09 -3.39 -24.38
C SER A 140 -44.59 -4.77 -24.79
N ARG A 141 -43.99 -5.85 -24.26
CA ARG A 141 -44.46 -7.22 -24.51
C ARG A 141 -45.86 -7.45 -23.95
N GLU A 142 -46.13 -7.01 -22.73
CA GLU A 142 -47.48 -7.09 -22.15
C GLU A 142 -48.51 -6.35 -23.03
N SER A 143 -48.16 -5.16 -23.54
CA SER A 143 -49.06 -4.42 -24.43
C SER A 143 -49.26 -5.07 -25.80
N GLU A 144 -48.23 -5.72 -26.35
CA GLU A 144 -48.32 -6.49 -27.61
C GLU A 144 -49.18 -7.73 -27.42
N GLU A 145 -49.00 -8.47 -26.31
CA GLU A 145 -49.82 -9.64 -25.97
C GLU A 145 -51.29 -9.25 -25.73
N ASP A 146 -51.55 -8.16 -25.00
CA ASP A 146 -52.91 -7.63 -24.78
C ASP A 146 -53.58 -7.22 -26.09
N GLU A 147 -52.82 -6.61 -27.01
CA GLU A 147 -53.33 -6.20 -28.32
C GLU A 147 -53.57 -7.42 -29.23
N GLU A 148 -52.69 -8.42 -29.22
CA GLU A 148 -52.92 -9.69 -29.92
C GLU A 148 -54.17 -10.41 -29.41
N LEU A 149 -54.38 -10.46 -28.09
CA LEU A 149 -55.59 -11.03 -27.49
C LEU A 149 -56.85 -10.26 -27.89
N ARG A 150 -56.77 -8.92 -27.95
CA ARG A 150 -57.87 -8.07 -28.45
C ARG A 150 -58.17 -8.34 -29.92
N LEU A 151 -57.14 -8.39 -30.76
CA LEU A 151 -57.29 -8.67 -32.19
C LEU A 151 -57.85 -10.07 -32.43
N ALA A 152 -57.39 -11.09 -31.69
CA ALA A 152 -57.91 -12.45 -31.75
C ALA A 152 -59.37 -12.54 -31.29
N ALA A 153 -59.77 -11.77 -30.27
CA ALA A 153 -61.16 -11.67 -29.83
C ALA A 153 -62.05 -10.97 -30.88
N MET A 154 -61.50 -10.02 -31.63
CA MET A 154 -62.20 -9.34 -32.73
C MET A 154 -62.36 -10.25 -33.97
N ASP A 155 -61.38 -11.11 -34.25
CA ASP A 155 -61.38 -12.06 -35.38
C ASP A 155 -62.27 -13.29 -35.12
N GLY A 156 -62.59 -13.57 -33.85
CA GLY A 156 -63.44 -14.68 -33.42
C GLY A 156 -64.95 -14.48 -33.58
N ILE A 157 -65.44 -13.36 -34.15
CA ILE A 157 -66.87 -13.17 -34.41
C ILE A 157 -67.24 -13.92 -35.70
N PRO A 158 -68.05 -15.00 -35.65
CA PRO A 158 -68.51 -15.66 -36.86
C PRO A 158 -69.36 -14.67 -37.65
N GLY A 159 -68.93 -14.35 -38.87
CA GLY A 159 -69.71 -13.53 -39.78
C GLY A 159 -71.12 -14.10 -39.90
N PRO A 160 -72.18 -13.26 -39.84
CA PRO A 160 -73.52 -13.73 -40.06
C PRO A 160 -73.57 -14.33 -41.47
N ARG A 161 -74.03 -15.58 -41.54
CA ARG A 161 -74.20 -16.37 -42.76
C ARG A 161 -75.01 -15.62 -43.82
#